data_AF-A0A2V3IS41-F1
#
_entry.id   AF-A0A2V3IS41-F1
#
_cell.length_a   1.000
_cell.length_b   1.000
_cell.length_c   1.000
_cell.angle_alpha   90.00
_cell.angle_beta   90.00
_cell.angle_gamma   90.00
#
_symmetry.space_group_name_H-M   'P 1'
#
loop_
_entity.id
_entity.type
_entity.pdbx_description
1 polymer ?
#
loop_
_entity_poly.entity_id
_entity_poly.type
_entity_poly.pdbx_seq_one_letter_code
_entity_poly.pdbx_strand_id
1 'polypeptide(L)'
;MPYVRRYTSKKVALVMDNCGPHATDVLDVNGQVTIFTLPPDCTSLFQPMDMGVIATLKAKYKSKLLRKILSTVEDKKQLRQAAKNMKPGMKGLDEGHDLHMLDVTELLRSAWESVSSRTVARCWTKADILPRCMQADLVGEHGKRDRIDHAAGDAEVRKLCTMLSSLKLAAYPASDVATDLNGLDTEDAECVSKWVSMKMI
;
A
#
# COMPACT_ATOMS: atom_id res chain seq x y z
N MET A 1 0.07 21.05 18.30
CA MET A 1 -0.50 19.96 17.46
C MET A 1 -1.91 19.50 17.92
N PRO A 2 -3.02 20.03 17.36
CA PRO A 2 -4.37 19.75 17.85
C PRO A 2 -4.86 18.31 17.61
N TYR A 3 -4.38 17.63 16.56
CA TYR A 3 -4.85 16.29 16.21
C TYR A 3 -4.41 15.23 17.22
N VAL A 4 -3.15 15.27 17.67
CA VAL A 4 -2.61 14.34 18.70
C VAL A 4 -3.43 14.41 19.99
N ARG A 5 -3.87 15.61 20.38
CA ARG A 5 -4.68 15.87 21.58
C ARG A 5 -6.05 15.19 21.57
N ARG A 6 -6.56 14.81 20.41
CA ARG A 6 -7.81 14.05 20.31
C ARG A 6 -7.66 12.60 20.74
N TYR A 7 -6.44 12.07 20.69
CA TYR A 7 -6.15 10.65 20.96
C TYR A 7 -5.49 10.43 22.31
N THR A 8 -4.77 11.41 22.85
CA THR A 8 -4.09 11.27 24.14
C THR A 8 -3.85 12.60 24.84
N SER A 9 -3.93 12.56 26.17
CA SER A 9 -3.50 13.65 27.07
C SER A 9 -2.05 13.47 27.56
N LYS A 10 -1.44 12.30 27.36
CA LYS A 10 -0.07 11.99 27.80
C LYS A 10 0.97 12.76 26.97
N LYS A 11 2.20 12.87 27.49
CA LYS A 11 3.34 13.36 26.71
C LYS A 11 3.68 12.38 25.59
N VAL A 12 3.98 12.88 24.41
CA VAL A 12 4.25 12.09 23.20
C VAL A 12 5.55 12.56 22.56
N ALA A 13 6.36 11.60 22.12
CA ALA A 13 7.51 11.85 21.25
C ALA A 13 7.09 11.66 19.79
N LEU A 14 7.32 12.66 18.94
CA LEU A 14 7.13 12.56 17.49
C LEU A 14 8.51 12.52 16.83
N VAL A 15 8.80 11.42 16.13
CA VAL A 15 10.06 11.26 15.39
C VAL A 15 9.81 11.64 13.93
N MET A 16 10.55 12.62 13.42
CA MET A 16 10.49 13.09 12.04
C MET A 16 11.81 12.84 11.31
N ASP A 17 11.74 12.66 10.00
CA ASP A 17 12.93 12.60 9.15
C ASP A 17 13.55 13.99 8.97
N ASN A 18 14.85 14.01 8.68
CA ASN A 18 15.57 15.24 8.39
C ASN A 18 15.38 15.65 6.92
N CYS A 19 14.16 16.02 6.55
CA CYS A 19 13.89 16.59 5.23
C CYS A 19 14.03 18.11 5.32
N GLY A 20 14.70 18.74 4.35
CA GLY A 20 14.95 20.20 4.32
C GLY A 20 13.74 21.11 4.60
N PRO A 21 12.49 20.78 4.20
CA PRO A 21 11.29 21.56 4.56
C PRO A 21 10.86 21.43 6.03
N HIS A 22 11.34 20.42 6.76
CA HIS A 22 11.06 20.20 8.18
C HIS A 22 11.95 21.04 9.11
N ALA A 23 12.91 21.80 8.56
CA ALA A 23 13.87 22.62 9.31
C ALA A 23 13.28 23.92 9.91
N THR A 24 11.97 23.99 10.11
CA THR A 24 11.32 25.14 10.76
C THR A 24 10.89 24.76 12.17
N ASP A 25 10.91 25.74 13.07
CA ASP A 25 10.61 25.67 14.51
C ASP A 25 9.21 25.13 14.84
N VAL A 26 8.92 23.87 14.49
CA VAL A 26 7.70 23.19 14.88
C VAL A 26 7.86 22.80 16.34
N LEU A 27 7.47 23.71 17.22
CA LEU A 27 7.39 23.48 18.65
C LEU A 27 5.93 23.35 19.06
N ASP A 28 5.62 22.36 19.91
CA ASP A 28 4.31 22.28 20.53
C ASP A 28 4.26 23.26 21.72
N VAL A 29 3.51 24.36 21.56
CA VAL A 29 3.40 25.43 22.55
C VAL A 29 2.95 24.92 23.94
N ASN A 30 2.16 23.85 24.01
CA ASN A 30 1.72 23.27 25.29
C ASN A 30 2.68 22.21 25.86
N GLY A 31 3.81 21.91 25.19
CA GLY A 31 4.82 20.95 25.67
C GLY A 31 4.34 19.50 25.81
N GLN A 32 3.22 19.14 25.18
CA GLN A 32 2.73 17.75 25.18
C GLN A 32 3.49 16.91 24.17
N VAL A 33 3.77 17.47 23.00
CA VAL A 33 4.45 16.77 21.91
C VAL A 33 5.90 17.25 21.82
N THR A 34 6.84 16.36 22.12
CA THR A 34 8.27 16.58 21.91
C THR A 34 8.65 16.05 20.54
N ILE A 35 9.27 16.88 19.71
CA ILE A 35 9.64 16.52 18.34
C ILE A 35 11.12 16.19 18.30
N PHE A 36 11.45 15.02 17.77
CA PHE A 36 12.81 14.55 17.53
C PHE A 36 13.03 14.43 16.03
N THR A 37 14.01 15.16 15.50
CA THR A 37 14.46 14.99 14.12
C THR A 37 15.61 14.00 14.09
N LEU A 38 15.56 13.05 13.16
CA LEU A 38 16.67 12.13 12.93
C LEU A 38 17.90 12.90 12.38
N PRO A 39 19.13 12.38 12.52
CA PRO A 39 20.27 12.92 11.79
C PRO A 39 20.07 12.81 10.27
N PRO A 40 20.75 13.65 9.46
CA PRO A 40 20.75 13.52 8.00
C PRO A 40 21.20 12.12 7.57
N ASP A 41 20.66 11.65 6.44
CA ASP A 41 20.99 10.38 5.77
C ASP A 41 20.80 9.09 6.60
N CYS A 42 20.13 9.17 7.75
CA CYS A 42 19.91 8.03 8.62
C CYS A 42 18.47 7.49 8.62
N THR A 43 17.60 8.01 7.74
CA THR A 43 16.17 7.65 7.68
C THR A 43 15.98 6.15 7.47
N SER A 44 16.74 5.56 6.54
CA SER A 44 16.68 4.14 6.23
C SER A 44 17.20 3.22 7.33
N LEU A 45 17.81 3.75 8.39
CA LEU A 45 18.34 2.99 9.52
C LEU A 45 17.45 3.13 10.76
N PHE A 46 16.99 4.34 11.04
CA PHE A 46 16.33 4.66 12.31
C PHE A 46 14.86 5.03 12.17
N GLN A 47 14.34 5.23 10.96
CA GLN A 47 12.92 5.56 10.80
C GLN A 47 12.08 4.27 10.79
N PRO A 48 11.17 4.07 11.77
CA PRO A 48 10.32 2.88 11.82
C PRO A 48 9.47 2.69 10.57
N MET A 49 9.09 3.79 9.91
CA MET A 49 8.30 3.76 8.68
C MET A 49 9.05 3.05 7.53
N ASP A 50 10.34 3.38 7.37
CA ASP A 50 11.24 2.76 6.39
C ASP A 50 11.74 1.37 6.85
N MET A 51 11.69 1.06 8.14
CA MET A 51 12.06 -0.25 8.68
C MET A 51 11.09 -1.40 8.36
N GLY A 52 9.98 -1.10 7.67
CA GLY A 52 9.11 -2.14 7.11
C GLY A 52 7.63 -1.80 7.08
N VAL A 53 7.19 -0.72 7.73
CA VAL A 53 5.76 -0.31 7.71
C VAL A 53 5.34 0.05 6.28
N ILE A 54 6.11 0.92 5.61
CA ILE A 54 5.83 1.35 4.23
C ILE A 54 5.89 0.15 3.27
N ALA A 55 6.91 -0.70 3.40
CA ALA A 55 7.06 -1.90 2.57
C ALA A 55 5.86 -2.85 2.74
N THR A 56 5.40 -3.06 3.99
CA THR A 56 4.25 -3.92 4.28
C THR A 56 2.95 -3.33 3.74
N LEU A 57 2.76 -2.03 3.91
CA LEU A 57 1.60 -1.31 3.35
C LEU A 57 1.55 -1.43 1.82
N LYS A 58 2.68 -1.19 1.14
CA LYS A 58 2.80 -1.34 -0.31
C LYS A 58 2.49 -2.77 -0.76
N ALA A 59 3.00 -3.79 -0.06
CA ALA A 59 2.74 -5.19 -0.38
C ALA A 59 1.24 -5.54 -0.24
N LYS A 60 0.61 -5.10 0.85
CA LYS A 60 -0.82 -5.31 1.10
C LYS A 60 -1.70 -4.57 0.10
N TYR A 61 -1.35 -3.34 -0.23
CA TYR A 61 -2.03 -2.57 -1.28
C TYR A 61 -1.97 -3.29 -2.62
N LYS A 62 -0.78 -3.72 -3.06
CA LYS A 62 -0.60 -4.44 -4.33
C LYS A 62 -1.39 -5.75 -4.38
N SER A 63 -1.35 -6.54 -3.31
CA SER A 63 -2.15 -7.79 -3.21
C SER A 63 -3.65 -7.49 -3.32
N LYS A 64 -4.15 -6.45 -2.64
CA LYS A 64 -5.57 -6.05 -2.70
C LYS A 64 -5.97 -5.55 -4.08
N LEU A 65 -5.14 -4.71 -4.71
CA LEU A 65 -5.35 -4.22 -6.06
C LEU A 65 -5.42 -5.37 -7.06
N LEU A 66 -4.43 -6.27 -7.03
CA LEU A 66 -4.41 -7.45 -7.91
C LEU A 66 -5.66 -8.31 -7.71
N ARG A 67 -6.06 -8.58 -6.47
CA ARG A 67 -7.29 -9.32 -6.20
C ARG A 67 -8.52 -8.66 -6.82
N LYS A 68 -8.64 -7.33 -6.69
CA LYS A 68 -9.77 -6.55 -7.22
C LYS A 68 -9.83 -6.60 -8.75
N ILE A 69 -8.68 -6.44 -9.41
CA ILE A 69 -8.57 -6.56 -10.87
C ILE A 69 -8.97 -7.98 -11.32
N LEU A 70 -8.43 -9.01 -10.66
CA LEU A 70 -8.72 -10.40 -11.02
C LEU A 70 -10.19 -10.77 -10.82
N SER A 71 -10.89 -10.15 -9.86
CA SER A 71 -12.33 -10.39 -9.67
C SER A 71 -13.21 -9.68 -10.71
N THR A 72 -12.71 -8.68 -11.43
CA THR A 72 -13.52 -7.89 -12.37
C THR A 72 -13.17 -8.15 -13.83
N VAL A 73 -12.08 -8.87 -14.11
CA VAL A 73 -11.55 -9.05 -15.47
C VAL A 73 -12.47 -9.88 -16.37
N GLU A 74 -13.05 -10.99 -15.88
CA GLU A 74 -13.90 -11.87 -16.70
C GLU A 74 -15.26 -11.22 -17.02
N ASP A 75 -15.83 -10.49 -16.05
CA ASP A 75 -17.14 -9.87 -16.16
C ASP A 75 -17.09 -8.41 -16.63
N LYS A 76 -15.93 -7.92 -17.07
CA LYS A 76 -15.68 -6.50 -17.43
C LYS A 76 -16.76 -5.90 -18.35
N LYS A 77 -17.20 -6.66 -19.37
CA LYS A 77 -18.25 -6.22 -20.31
C LYS A 77 -19.62 -6.09 -19.61
N GLN A 78 -19.96 -7.02 -18.74
CA GLN A 78 -21.23 -7.04 -18.01
C GLN A 78 -21.28 -5.91 -16.99
N LEU A 79 -20.18 -5.69 -16.26
CA LEU A 79 -20.03 -4.60 -15.28
C LEU A 79 -20.19 -3.23 -15.95
N ARG A 80 -19.52 -3.01 -17.10
CA ARG A 80 -19.65 -1.77 -17.88
C ARG A 80 -21.09 -1.53 -18.35
N GLN A 81 -21.78 -2.58 -18.80
CA GLN A 81 -23.16 -2.48 -19.24
C GLN A 81 -24.11 -2.15 -18.09
N ALA A 82 -23.90 -2.72 -16.90
CA ALA A 82 -24.65 -2.38 -15.69
C ALA A 82 -24.41 -0.92 -15.27
N ALA A 83 -23.19 -0.43 -15.41
CA ALA A 83 -22.78 0.93 -15.08
C ALA A 83 -23.05 1.97 -16.19
N LYS A 84 -23.78 1.63 -17.26
CA LYS A 84 -23.96 2.51 -18.43
C LYS A 84 -24.54 3.89 -18.08
N ASN A 85 -25.45 3.94 -17.10
CA ASN A 85 -26.15 5.15 -16.66
C ASN A 85 -25.42 5.93 -15.56
N MET A 86 -24.29 5.42 -15.05
CA MET A 86 -23.51 6.13 -14.03
C MET A 86 -22.77 7.32 -14.64
N LYS A 87 -22.62 8.38 -13.84
CA LYS A 87 -21.93 9.60 -14.27
C LYS A 87 -20.48 9.31 -14.67
N PRO A 88 -19.97 9.92 -15.76
CA PRO A 88 -18.56 9.90 -16.08
C PRO A 88 -17.73 10.40 -14.88
N GLY A 89 -16.71 9.64 -14.47
CA GLY A 89 -15.87 9.92 -13.30
C GLY A 89 -16.27 9.20 -12.00
N MET A 90 -17.42 8.51 -11.97
CA MET A 90 -17.84 7.67 -10.83
C MET A 90 -17.69 6.16 -11.12
N LYS A 91 -17.03 5.79 -12.22
CA LYS A 91 -16.86 4.40 -12.62
C LYS A 91 -15.41 4.01 -12.36
N GLY A 92 -15.22 2.94 -11.59
CA GLY A 92 -13.94 2.39 -11.21
C GLY A 92 -13.82 0.91 -11.56
N LEU A 93 -12.96 0.21 -10.81
CA LEU A 93 -12.72 -1.20 -11.02
C LEU A 93 -13.99 -2.04 -10.87
N ASP A 94 -14.85 -1.71 -9.92
CA ASP A 94 -16.09 -2.46 -9.65
C ASP A 94 -17.11 -2.32 -10.80
N GLU A 95 -17.02 -1.24 -11.58
CA GLU A 95 -17.83 -1.01 -12.78
C GLU A 95 -17.15 -1.53 -14.06
N GLY A 96 -16.04 -2.25 -13.94
CA GLY A 96 -15.26 -2.76 -15.08
C GLY A 96 -14.49 -1.68 -15.84
N HIS A 97 -14.27 -0.52 -15.22
CA HIS A 97 -13.45 0.57 -15.73
C HIS A 97 -12.06 0.55 -15.09
N ASP A 98 -11.19 1.45 -15.55
CA ASP A 98 -9.85 1.57 -15.01
C ASP A 98 -9.88 2.15 -13.59
N LEU A 99 -8.80 1.92 -12.85
CA LEU A 99 -8.64 2.37 -11.48
C LEU A 99 -8.78 3.89 -11.38
N HIS A 100 -9.66 4.38 -10.50
CA HIS A 100 -9.79 5.81 -10.21
C HIS A 100 -9.42 6.15 -8.76
N MET A 101 -9.39 7.44 -8.44
CA MET A 101 -8.92 7.91 -7.13
C MET A 101 -9.70 7.36 -5.94
N LEU A 102 -11.01 7.10 -6.06
CA LEU A 102 -11.77 6.50 -4.95
C LEU A 102 -11.27 5.09 -4.66
N ASP A 103 -11.16 4.25 -5.69
CA ASP A 103 -10.59 2.90 -5.56
C ASP A 103 -9.22 2.94 -4.87
N VAL A 104 -8.34 3.86 -5.29
CA VAL A 104 -7.00 4.01 -4.68
C VAL A 104 -7.12 4.31 -3.19
N THR A 105 -7.97 5.27 -2.81
CA THR A 105 -8.13 5.66 -1.39
C THR A 105 -8.73 4.54 -0.54
N GLU A 106 -9.71 3.81 -1.07
CA GLU A 106 -10.34 2.69 -0.37
C GLU A 106 -9.39 1.49 -0.24
N LEU A 107 -8.66 1.17 -1.31
CA LEU A 107 -7.63 0.13 -1.29
C LEU A 107 -6.51 0.49 -0.31
N LEU A 108 -6.07 1.74 -0.28
CA LEU A 108 -5.03 2.21 0.64
C LEU A 108 -5.51 2.17 2.09
N ARG A 109 -6.73 2.64 2.38
CA ARG A 109 -7.35 2.54 3.70
C ARG A 109 -7.43 1.08 4.16
N SER A 110 -7.98 0.21 3.31
CA SER A 110 -8.13 -1.21 3.62
C SER A 110 -6.77 -1.92 3.76
N ALA A 111 -5.76 -1.50 3.00
CA ALA A 111 -4.39 -2.00 3.16
C ALA A 111 -3.82 -1.60 4.52
N TRP A 112 -3.96 -0.34 4.92
CA TRP A 112 -3.51 0.18 6.21
C TRP A 112 -4.18 -0.52 7.40
N GLU A 113 -5.51 -0.68 7.38
CA GLU A 113 -6.26 -1.41 8.41
C GLU A 113 -5.81 -2.87 8.55
N SER A 114 -5.28 -3.45 7.48
CA SER A 114 -4.74 -4.81 7.51
C SER A 114 -3.27 -4.89 7.95
N VAL A 115 -2.59 -3.77 8.17
CA VAL A 115 -1.25 -3.73 8.80
C VAL A 115 -1.45 -3.94 10.30
N SER A 116 -0.91 -5.02 10.84
CA SER A 116 -1.08 -5.34 12.25
C SER A 116 -0.27 -4.40 13.15
N SER A 117 -0.79 -4.11 14.36
CA SER A 117 -0.03 -3.38 15.38
C SER A 117 1.31 -4.07 15.71
N ARG A 118 1.34 -5.42 15.65
CA ARG A 118 2.56 -6.21 15.76
C ARG A 118 3.59 -5.85 14.68
N THR A 119 3.18 -5.70 13.42
CA THR A 119 4.08 -5.27 12.33
C THR A 119 4.70 -3.92 12.65
N VAL A 120 3.90 -2.96 13.09
CA VAL A 120 4.35 -1.62 13.47
C VAL A 120 5.34 -1.69 14.64
N ALA A 121 4.97 -2.37 15.73
CA ALA A 121 5.80 -2.55 16.92
C ALA A 121 7.18 -3.14 16.60
N ARG A 122 7.25 -4.09 15.68
CA ARG A 122 8.52 -4.67 15.24
C ARG A 122 9.38 -3.70 14.44
N CYS A 123 8.78 -2.87 13.60
CA CYS A 123 9.54 -1.87 12.86
C CYS A 123 10.14 -0.84 13.82
N TRP A 124 9.40 -0.48 14.87
CA TRP A 124 9.92 0.34 15.98
C TRP A 124 11.03 -0.36 16.76
N THR A 125 10.86 -1.65 17.07
CA THR A 125 11.90 -2.44 17.74
C THR A 125 13.17 -2.55 16.89
N LYS A 126 13.02 -2.71 15.57
CA LYS A 126 14.13 -2.84 14.61
C LYS A 126 14.86 -1.52 14.39
N ALA A 127 14.15 -0.39 14.42
CA ALA A 127 14.75 0.94 14.35
C ALA A 127 15.68 1.21 15.55
N ASP A 128 15.48 0.51 16.67
CA ASP A 128 16.36 0.55 17.85
C ASP A 128 16.57 1.96 18.44
N ILE A 129 15.55 2.80 18.34
CA ILE A 129 15.55 4.19 18.83
C ILE A 129 14.82 4.37 20.17
N LEU A 130 14.25 3.29 20.72
CA LEU A 130 13.48 3.34 21.97
C LEU A 130 14.37 3.01 23.18
N PRO A 131 14.09 3.59 24.37
CA PRO A 131 14.72 3.14 25.60
C PRO A 131 14.52 1.64 25.83
N ARG A 132 15.54 0.96 26.39
CA ARG A 132 15.53 -0.51 26.57
C ARG A 132 14.30 -1.05 27.31
N CYS A 133 13.82 -0.34 28.33
CA CYS A 133 12.61 -0.73 29.06
C CYS A 133 11.37 -0.68 28.15
N MET A 134 11.18 0.41 27.40
CA MET A 134 10.08 0.53 26.45
C MET A 134 10.16 -0.50 25.32
N GLN A 135 11.36 -0.81 24.85
CA GLN A 135 11.57 -1.84 23.84
C GLN A 135 11.22 -3.23 24.38
N ALA A 136 11.57 -3.52 25.64
CA ALA A 136 11.19 -4.77 26.30
C ALA A 136 9.67 -4.87 26.50
N ASP A 137 9.00 -3.79 26.92
CA ASP A 137 7.55 -3.73 27.07
C ASP A 137 6.85 -3.97 25.71
N LEU A 138 7.30 -3.28 24.66
CA LEU A 138 6.75 -3.40 23.31
C LEU A 138 6.92 -4.82 22.74
N VAL A 139 8.06 -5.47 22.99
CA VAL A 139 8.31 -6.86 22.60
C VAL A 139 7.47 -7.83 23.44
N GLY A 140 7.27 -7.55 24.72
CA GLY A 140 6.42 -8.33 25.62
C GLY A 140 4.95 -8.30 25.20
N GLU A 141 4.43 -7.12 24.86
CA GLU A 141 3.03 -6.92 24.43
C GLU A 141 2.73 -7.57 23.07
N HIS A 142 3.65 -7.46 22.10
CA HIS A 142 3.39 -7.88 20.72
C HIS A 142 4.00 -9.24 20.33
N GLY A 143 4.87 -9.80 21.16
CA GLY A 143 5.51 -11.10 20.95
C GLY A 143 6.55 -11.14 19.81
N LYS A 144 7.10 -12.34 19.56
CA LYS A 144 8.04 -12.60 18.46
C LYS A 144 7.32 -12.83 17.12
N ARG A 145 8.08 -13.06 16.03
CA ARG A 145 7.47 -13.38 14.72
C ARG A 145 6.99 -14.82 14.81
N ASP A 146 5.69 -15.00 14.74
CA ASP A 146 5.14 -16.35 14.76
C ASP A 146 4.99 -16.86 13.32
N ARG A 147 4.99 -18.19 13.16
CA ARG A 147 4.81 -18.86 11.86
C ARG A 147 3.48 -18.47 11.18
N ILE A 148 2.50 -18.04 11.97
CA ILE A 148 1.17 -17.62 11.53
C ILE A 148 1.24 -16.42 10.59
N ASP A 149 2.10 -15.42 10.87
CA ASP A 149 2.23 -14.21 10.04
C ASP A 149 2.79 -14.53 8.64
N HIS A 150 3.72 -15.50 8.54
CA HIS A 150 4.24 -15.98 7.25
C HIS A 150 3.19 -16.79 6.50
N ALA A 151 2.54 -17.73 7.19
CA ALA A 151 1.51 -18.57 6.60
C ALA A 151 0.34 -17.74 6.03
N ALA A 152 -0.03 -16.63 6.68
CA ALA A 152 -1.05 -15.71 6.19
C ALA A 152 -0.63 -15.01 4.88
N GLY A 153 0.64 -14.58 4.78
CA GLY A 153 1.20 -14.02 3.54
C GLY A 153 1.20 -15.05 2.41
N ASP A 154 1.65 -16.27 2.69
CA ASP A 154 1.72 -17.35 1.71
C ASP A 154 0.33 -17.81 1.25
N ALA A 155 -0.66 -17.81 2.16
CA ALA A 155 -2.04 -18.11 1.83
C ALA A 155 -2.63 -17.08 0.86
N GLU A 156 -2.30 -15.80 1.06
CA GLU A 156 -2.76 -14.74 0.18
C GLU A 156 -2.15 -14.85 -1.22
N VAL A 157 -0.84 -15.09 -1.32
CA VAL A 157 -0.18 -15.30 -2.61
C VAL A 157 -0.77 -16.50 -3.34
N ARG A 158 -0.97 -17.62 -2.64
CA ARG A 158 -1.62 -18.82 -3.23
C ARG A 158 -3.02 -18.52 -3.74
N LYS A 159 -3.80 -17.71 -3.02
CA LYS A 159 -5.14 -17.30 -3.46
C LYS A 159 -5.07 -16.51 -4.76
N LEU A 160 -4.17 -15.53 -4.87
CA LEU A 160 -3.96 -14.76 -6.10
C LEU A 160 -3.51 -15.65 -7.27
N CYS A 161 -2.58 -16.58 -7.05
CA CYS A 161 -2.14 -17.53 -8.07
C CYS A 161 -3.29 -18.44 -8.54
N THR A 162 -4.16 -18.86 -7.61
CA THR A 162 -5.34 -19.67 -7.95
C THR A 162 -6.32 -18.87 -8.82
N MET A 163 -6.61 -17.63 -8.43
CA MET A 163 -7.48 -16.73 -9.22
C MET A 163 -6.92 -16.51 -10.64
N LEU A 164 -5.62 -16.24 -10.75
CA LEU A 164 -4.93 -16.10 -12.04
C LEU A 164 -5.04 -17.36 -12.91
N SER A 165 -4.87 -18.54 -12.30
CA SER A 165 -4.90 -19.82 -13.01
C SER A 165 -6.30 -20.20 -13.48
N SER A 166 -7.35 -19.74 -12.77
CA SER A 166 -8.74 -19.99 -13.15
C SER A 166 -9.26 -19.05 -14.23
N LEU A 167 -8.52 -17.99 -14.59
CA LEU A 167 -8.95 -17.02 -15.59
C LEU A 167 -9.10 -17.69 -16.96
N LYS A 168 -10.31 -17.61 -17.52
CA LYS A 168 -10.57 -17.93 -18.91
C LYS A 168 -10.17 -16.72 -19.75
N LEU A 169 -8.89 -16.67 -20.12
CA LEU A 169 -8.45 -15.77 -21.19
C LEU A 169 -9.12 -16.24 -22.48
N ALA A 170 -10.26 -15.65 -22.82
CA ALA A 170 -10.79 -15.74 -24.17
C ALA A 170 -9.66 -15.31 -25.10
N ALA A 171 -9.32 -16.16 -26.09
CA ALA A 171 -8.30 -15.83 -27.08
C ALA A 171 -8.65 -14.47 -27.68
N TYR A 172 -7.92 -13.44 -27.26
CA TYR A 172 -8.17 -12.07 -27.67
C TYR A 172 -7.83 -12.02 -29.16
N PRO A 173 -8.77 -11.77 -30.08
CA PRO A 173 -8.41 -11.59 -31.47
C PRO A 173 -7.45 -10.41 -31.55
N ALA A 174 -6.30 -10.60 -32.20
CA ALA A 174 -5.23 -9.60 -32.27
C ALA A 174 -5.70 -8.23 -32.80
N SER A 175 -6.85 -8.17 -33.48
CA SER A 175 -7.50 -6.94 -33.92
C SER A 175 -7.92 -6.00 -32.79
N ASP A 176 -8.30 -6.52 -31.63
CA ASP A 176 -8.79 -5.71 -30.50
C ASP A 176 -7.63 -5.11 -29.66
N VAL A 177 -6.43 -5.68 -29.76
CA VAL A 177 -5.20 -5.14 -29.12
C VAL A 177 -4.78 -3.83 -29.79
N ALA A 178 -4.92 -3.74 -31.11
CA ALA A 178 -4.56 -2.54 -31.86
C ALA A 178 -5.48 -1.35 -31.51
N THR A 179 -6.76 -1.60 -31.26
CA THR A 179 -7.74 -0.56 -30.93
C THR A 179 -7.54 0.04 -29.53
N ASP A 180 -7.17 -0.78 -28.55
CA ASP A 180 -6.87 -0.31 -27.18
C ASP A 180 -5.48 0.36 -27.07
N LEU A 181 -4.52 -0.01 -27.94
CA LEU A 181 -3.19 0.64 -27.99
C LEU A 181 -3.20 2.01 -28.69
N ASN A 182 -4.18 2.28 -29.56
CA ASN A 182 -4.30 3.58 -30.24
C ASN A 182 -4.74 4.73 -29.33
N GLY A 183 -5.17 4.43 -28.09
CA GLY A 183 -5.55 5.41 -27.08
C GLY A 183 -4.51 5.61 -25.97
N LEU A 184 -3.38 4.92 -26.03
CA LEU A 184 -2.28 5.06 -25.08
C LEU A 184 -1.24 6.03 -25.66
N ASP A 185 -0.76 6.96 -24.83
CA ASP A 185 0.34 7.84 -25.20
C ASP A 185 1.55 7.00 -25.65
N THR A 186 2.32 7.51 -26.60
CA THR A 186 3.33 6.75 -27.36
C THR A 186 4.39 6.07 -26.48
N GLU A 187 4.62 6.56 -25.27
CA GLU A 187 5.56 5.97 -24.30
C GLU A 187 5.01 4.69 -23.64
N ASP A 188 3.70 4.63 -23.36
CA ASP A 188 3.06 3.47 -22.74
C ASP A 188 2.92 2.32 -23.74
N ALA A 189 2.67 2.63 -25.02
CA ALA A 189 2.64 1.64 -26.10
C ALA A 189 4.03 0.99 -26.31
N GLU A 190 5.11 1.76 -26.19
CA GLU A 190 6.48 1.24 -26.30
C GLU A 190 6.84 0.34 -25.11
N CYS A 191 6.41 0.70 -23.90
CA CYS A 191 6.63 -0.08 -22.69
C CYS A 191 5.89 -1.43 -22.73
N VAL A 192 4.65 -1.44 -23.20
CA VAL A 192 3.86 -2.67 -23.40
C VAL A 192 4.46 -3.56 -24.49
N SER A 193 4.91 -2.97 -25.61
CA SER A 193 5.59 -3.70 -26.69
C SER A 193 6.89 -4.37 -26.24
N LYS A 194 7.71 -3.66 -25.44
CA LYS A 194 8.92 -4.22 -24.81
C LYS A 194 8.58 -5.37 -23.85
N TRP A 195 7.49 -5.25 -23.09
CA TRP A 195 7.08 -6.30 -22.16
C TRP A 195 6.54 -7.56 -22.85
N VAL A 196 5.80 -7.41 -23.95
CA VAL A 196 5.32 -8.54 -24.78
C VAL A 196 6.49 -9.24 -25.48
N SER A 197 7.45 -8.47 -26.00
CA SER A 197 8.63 -9.02 -26.67
C SER A 197 9.54 -9.82 -25.72
N MET A 198 9.56 -9.48 -24.44
CA MET A 198 10.39 -10.15 -23.43
C MET A 198 9.79 -11.48 -22.91
N LYS A 199 8.57 -11.84 -23.32
CA LYS A 199 7.90 -13.11 -22.97
C LYS A 199 7.85 -14.13 -24.11
N MET A 200 8.39 -13.79 -25.29
CA MET A 200 8.44 -14.68 -26.46
C MET A 200 9.83 -15.27 -26.74
N ILE A 201 10.74 -15.21 -25.77
CA ILE A 201 12.04 -15.92 -25.73
C ILE A 201 12.11 -16.68 -24.41
#